data_AF-A0A7Y3NFY1-F1
#
_entry.id   AF-A0A7Y3NFY1-F1
#
_cell.length_a   1.000
_cell.length_b   1.000
_cell.length_c   1.000
_cell.angle_alpha   90.00
_cell.angle_beta   90.00
_cell.angle_gamma   90.00
#
_symmetry.space_group_name_H-M   'P 1'
#
loop_
_entity.id
_entity.type
_entity.pdbx_description
1 polymer ?
#
loop_
_entity_poly.entity_id
_entity_poly.type
_entity_poly.pdbx_seq_one_letter_code
_entity_poly.pdbx_strand_id
1 'polypeptide(L)'
;MPISIDLLILLTATWAVFASSFLAHELGHAWAARWLGCRPGDIEIGFGPGIKLGNVTFRVIPLQASIQTLGDPSGWRVSAIALAGPAASMLLGSILLLLGAAPGLFHGLLQGIGGLNVAIGLFNLLPVPPLDGWRAIEPLVFCRLGKPNQQQQIFMHKAGFAFLGASGIIYLALRGIG
;
A
#
# COMPACT_ATOMS: atom_id res chain seq x y z
N MET A 1 -8.68 6.62 32.38
CA MET A 1 -7.96 5.36 32.66
C MET A 1 -6.56 5.49 32.08
N PRO A 2 -5.48 5.22 32.84
CA PRO A 2 -4.13 5.24 32.29
C PRO A 2 -3.98 4.15 31.22
N ILE A 3 -3.23 4.44 30.16
CA ILE A 3 -2.87 3.46 29.12
C ILE A 3 -2.00 2.38 29.80
N SER A 4 -2.40 1.11 29.73
CA SER A 4 -1.60 0.00 30.25
C SER A 4 -0.37 -0.23 29.37
N ILE A 5 0.69 -0.78 29.97
CA ILE A 5 1.93 -1.12 29.24
C ILE A 5 1.63 -2.13 28.13
N ASP A 6 0.76 -3.11 28.38
CA ASP A 6 0.37 -4.12 27.38
C ASP A 6 -0.31 -3.49 26.16
N LEU A 7 -1.19 -2.50 26.38
CA LEU A 7 -1.84 -1.78 25.29
C LEU A 7 -0.81 -0.98 24.48
N LEU A 8 0.16 -0.35 25.15
CA LEU A 8 1.22 0.40 24.47
C LEU A 8 2.08 -0.53 23.60
N ILE A 9 2.46 -1.70 24.12
CA ILE A 9 3.22 -2.71 23.38
C ILE A 9 2.44 -3.18 22.16
N LEU A 10 1.16 -3.51 22.33
CA LEU A 10 0.30 -3.99 21.24
C LEU A 10 0.14 -2.94 20.13
N LEU A 11 -0.14 -1.69 20.49
CA LEU A 11 -0.29 -0.61 19.53
C LEU A 11 1.02 -0.36 18.77
N THR A 12 2.16 -0.37 19.48
CA THR A 12 3.48 -0.18 18.87
C THR A 12 3.84 -1.32 17.93
N ALA A 13 3.61 -2.58 18.33
CA ALA A 13 3.88 -3.75 17.50
C ALA A 13 2.99 -3.76 16.25
N THR A 14 1.69 -3.46 16.40
CA THR A 14 0.75 -3.35 15.28
C THR A 14 1.19 -2.28 14.31
N TRP A 15 1.52 -1.08 14.81
CA TRP A 15 2.02 0.02 14.00
C TRP A 15 3.28 -0.39 13.22
N ALA A 16 4.24 -1.04 13.87
CA ALA A 16 5.48 -1.50 13.23
C ALA A 16 5.23 -2.53 12.12
N VAL A 17 4.29 -3.45 12.32
CA VAL A 17 3.91 -4.45 11.31
C VAL A 17 3.29 -3.78 10.08
N PHE A 18 2.36 -2.85 10.26
CA PHE A 18 1.77 -2.11 9.14
C PHE A 18 2.80 -1.24 8.43
N ALA A 19 3.56 -0.44 9.18
CA ALA A 19 4.56 0.46 8.62
C ALA A 19 5.63 -0.29 7.83
N SER A 20 6.14 -1.42 8.34
CA SER A 20 7.13 -2.23 7.62
C SER A 20 6.57 -2.90 6.37
N SER A 21 5.31 -3.37 6.40
CA SER A 21 4.66 -3.99 5.24
C SER A 21 4.38 -2.96 4.13
N PHE A 22 3.90 -1.77 4.48
CA PHE A 22 3.74 -0.68 3.53
C PHE A 22 5.09 -0.19 3.01
N LEU A 23 6.13 -0.10 3.85
CA LEU A 23 7.47 0.24 3.40
C LEU A 23 7.98 -0.76 2.37
N ALA A 24 7.83 -2.07 2.63
CA ALA A 24 8.23 -3.11 1.69
C ALA A 24 7.51 -2.97 0.32
N HIS A 25 6.23 -2.61 0.35
CA HIS A 25 5.45 -2.29 -0.85
C HIS A 25 6.04 -1.11 -1.62
N GLU A 26 6.23 0.04 -0.96
CA GLU A 26 6.76 1.25 -1.59
C GLU A 26 8.18 1.07 -2.12
N LEU A 27 8.99 0.23 -1.47
CA LEU A 27 10.32 -0.12 -1.97
C LEU A 27 10.27 -0.89 -3.30
N GLY A 28 9.22 -1.66 -3.56
CA GLY A 28 8.97 -2.29 -4.86
C GLY A 28 8.81 -1.25 -5.97
N HIS A 29 7.97 -0.25 -5.75
CA HIS A 29 7.84 0.90 -6.66
C HIS A 29 9.17 1.65 -6.82
N ALA A 30 9.87 1.92 -5.72
CA ALA A 30 11.14 2.65 -5.72
C ALA A 30 12.18 1.94 -6.58
N TRP A 31 12.27 0.61 -6.44
CA TRP A 31 13.21 -0.22 -7.16
C TRP A 31 12.90 -0.24 -8.66
N ALA A 32 11.64 -0.45 -9.05
CA ALA A 32 11.23 -0.40 -10.45
C ALA A 32 11.43 0.99 -11.08
N ALA A 33 11.13 2.06 -10.34
CA ALA A 33 11.37 3.43 -10.79
C ALA A 33 12.85 3.66 -11.11
N ARG A 34 13.77 3.24 -10.21
CA ARG A 34 15.24 3.32 -10.44
C ARG A 34 15.66 2.58 -11.70
N TRP A 35 15.16 1.37 -11.88
CA TRP A 35 15.49 0.54 -13.04
C TRP A 35 15.01 1.12 -14.36
N LEU A 36 13.91 1.87 -14.34
CA LEU A 36 13.32 2.50 -15.52
C LEU A 36 13.83 3.93 -15.78
N GLY A 37 14.87 4.36 -15.06
CA GLY A 37 15.51 5.66 -15.23
C GLY A 37 14.82 6.82 -14.50
N CYS A 38 13.85 6.54 -13.63
CA CYS A 38 13.26 7.51 -12.72
C CYS A 38 14.03 7.53 -11.38
N ARG A 39 13.96 8.64 -10.65
CA ARG A 39 14.58 8.76 -9.32
C ARG A 39 13.48 8.67 -8.25
N PRO A 40 13.46 7.65 -7.39
CA PRO A 40 12.55 7.64 -6.24
C PRO A 40 12.95 8.76 -5.28
N GLY A 41 11.96 9.55 -4.88
CA GLY A 41 12.07 10.62 -3.90
C GLY A 41 11.72 10.15 -2.49
N ASP A 42 10.98 11.01 -1.78
CA ASP A 42 10.54 10.73 -0.42
C ASP A 42 9.41 9.67 -0.39
N ILE A 43 9.49 8.79 0.60
CA ILE A 43 8.45 7.82 0.97
C ILE A 43 7.69 8.40 2.16
N GLU A 44 6.37 8.41 2.08
CA GLU A 44 5.50 8.77 3.19
C GLU A 44 4.70 7.56 3.63
N ILE A 45 4.72 7.26 4.94
CA ILE A 45 3.97 6.17 5.54
C ILE A 45 3.00 6.77 6.55
N GLY A 46 1.72 6.69 6.22
CA GLY A 46 0.60 6.99 7.10
C GLY A 46 -0.06 8.34 6.85
N PHE A 47 -0.80 8.81 7.86
CA PHE A 47 -1.49 10.11 7.88
C PHE A 47 -1.24 10.87 9.18
N GLY A 48 -1.44 12.19 9.11
CA GLY A 48 -1.32 13.10 10.25
C GLY A 48 0.11 13.60 10.48
N PRO A 49 0.40 14.15 11.67
CA PRO A 49 1.75 14.56 12.05
C PRO A 49 2.74 13.41 11.87
N GLY A 50 3.98 13.73 11.52
CA GLY A 50 4.98 12.71 11.26
C GLY A 50 6.39 13.18 11.52
N ILE A 51 7.29 12.22 11.59
CA ILE A 51 8.72 12.40 11.80
C ILE A 51 9.43 11.95 10.53
N LYS A 52 10.25 12.84 9.97
CA LYS A 52 11.08 12.54 8.81
C LYS A 52 12.42 11.96 9.25
N LEU A 53 12.75 10.77 8.76
CA LEU A 53 14.02 10.09 8.97
C LEU A 53 14.65 9.79 7.60
N GLY A 54 15.63 10.60 7.20
CA GLY A 54 16.21 10.52 5.86
C GLY A 54 15.16 10.84 4.78
N ASN A 55 14.92 9.90 3.87
CA ASN A 55 13.92 9.98 2.80
C ASN A 55 12.58 9.31 3.15
N VAL A 56 12.38 8.88 4.40
CA VAL A 56 11.13 8.25 4.84
C VAL A 56 10.46 9.11 5.91
N THR A 57 9.19 9.44 5.72
CA THR A 57 8.38 10.17 6.70
C THR A 57 7.38 9.21 7.33
N PHE A 58 7.55 8.93 8.62
CA PHE A 58 6.63 8.10 9.40
C PHE A 58 5.59 8.98 10.06
N ARG A 59 4.31 8.73 9.79
CA ARG A 59 3.18 9.45 10.37
C ARG A 59 2.43 8.59 11.38
N VAL A 60 1.64 9.24 12.23
CA VAL A 60 0.98 8.57 13.37
C VAL A 60 0.07 7.42 12.95
N ILE A 61 -0.69 7.58 11.86
CA ILE A 61 -1.71 6.61 11.44
C ILE A 61 -1.21 5.81 10.22
N PRO A 62 -0.73 4.55 10.35
CA PRO A 62 -0.09 3.80 9.27
C PRO A 62 -1.13 3.09 8.38
N LEU A 63 -2.02 3.85 7.72
CA LEU A 63 -3.10 3.29 6.88
C LEU A 63 -2.86 3.41 5.37
N GLN A 64 -1.92 4.26 4.97
CA GLN A 64 -1.54 4.47 3.57
C GLN A 64 -0.03 4.59 3.51
N ALA A 65 0.58 4.29 2.38
CA ALA A 65 1.88 4.82 2.05
C ALA A 65 1.88 5.38 0.62
N SER A 66 2.92 6.14 0.30
CA SER A 66 3.15 6.62 -1.05
C SER A 66 4.62 6.92 -1.25
N ILE A 67 5.06 6.79 -2.50
CA ILE A 67 6.38 7.21 -2.94
C ILE A 67 6.30 8.27 -4.02
N GLN A 68 7.11 9.32 -3.86
CA GLN A 68 7.30 10.31 -4.91
C GLN A 68 8.22 9.72 -5.99
N THR A 69 7.76 9.70 -7.24
CA THR A 69 8.60 9.32 -8.39
C THR A 69 9.04 10.57 -9.12
N LEU A 70 10.34 10.87 -9.08
CA LEU A 70 10.93 11.99 -9.81
C LEU A 70 11.33 11.54 -11.23
N GLY A 71 10.94 12.33 -12.22
CA GLY A 71 10.90 11.91 -13.62
C GLY A 71 9.45 11.63 -14.01
N ASP A 72 9.07 11.93 -15.25
CA ASP A 72 7.70 11.78 -15.75
C ASP A 72 7.59 10.47 -16.55
N PRO A 73 7.39 9.31 -15.87
CA PRO A 73 7.17 8.06 -16.58
C PRO A 73 5.88 8.17 -17.40
N SER A 74 5.91 7.63 -18.61
CA SER A 74 4.74 7.59 -19.49
C SER A 74 4.54 6.20 -20.10
N GLY A 75 3.32 5.93 -20.52
CA GLY A 75 2.92 4.65 -21.12
C GLY A 75 3.18 3.47 -20.18
N TRP A 76 3.80 2.42 -20.73
CA TRP A 76 4.04 1.16 -20.01
C TRP A 76 4.94 1.29 -18.78
N ARG A 77 5.80 2.34 -18.71
CA ARG A 77 6.67 2.55 -17.55
C ARG A 77 5.86 2.85 -16.29
N VAL A 78 4.76 3.60 -16.44
CA VAL A 78 3.82 3.85 -15.33
C VAL A 78 3.23 2.53 -14.86
N SER A 79 2.80 1.69 -15.81
CA SER A 79 2.23 0.38 -15.51
C SER A 79 3.21 -0.54 -14.79
N ALA A 80 4.46 -0.59 -15.26
CA ALA A 80 5.50 -1.41 -14.65
C ALA A 80 5.85 -0.94 -13.22
N ILE A 81 5.96 0.37 -13.00
CA ILE A 81 6.20 0.92 -11.66
C ILE A 81 5.01 0.61 -10.75
N ALA A 82 3.78 0.85 -11.20
CA ALA A 82 2.57 0.59 -10.41
C ALA A 82 2.43 -0.89 -10.01
N LEU A 83 2.74 -1.84 -10.90
CA LEU A 83 2.65 -3.26 -10.56
C LEU A 83 3.77 -3.75 -9.64
N ALA A 84 4.89 -3.02 -9.54
CA ALA A 84 6.05 -3.45 -8.77
C ALA A 84 5.81 -3.48 -7.25
N GLY A 85 5.02 -2.55 -6.71
CA GLY A 85 4.65 -2.54 -5.30
C GLY A 85 3.83 -3.78 -4.90
N PRO A 86 2.69 -4.04 -5.55
CA PRO A 86 1.90 -5.25 -5.33
C PRO A 86 2.71 -6.54 -5.50
N ALA A 87 3.56 -6.61 -6.54
CA ALA A 87 4.42 -7.76 -6.76
C ALA A 87 5.42 -7.98 -5.61
N ALA A 88 6.05 -6.90 -5.12
CA ALA A 88 6.98 -6.96 -4.00
C ALA A 88 6.28 -7.43 -2.71
N SER A 89 5.10 -6.89 -2.39
CA SER A 89 4.32 -7.33 -1.23
C SER A 89 3.89 -8.79 -1.36
N MET A 90 3.38 -9.23 -2.50
CA MET A 90 2.98 -10.63 -2.68
C MET A 90 4.17 -11.59 -2.58
N LEU A 91 5.33 -11.20 -3.12
CA LEU A 91 6.55 -12.00 -3.04
C LEU A 91 7.03 -12.12 -1.58
N LEU A 92 7.18 -10.99 -0.88
CA LEU A 92 7.55 -10.99 0.53
C LEU A 92 6.55 -11.79 1.37
N GLY A 93 5.26 -11.56 1.14
CA GLY A 93 4.18 -12.24 1.83
C GLY A 93 4.25 -13.76 1.65
N SER A 94 4.43 -14.21 0.42
CA SER A 94 4.55 -15.63 0.09
C SER A 94 5.79 -16.28 0.73
N ILE A 95 6.93 -15.59 0.72
CA ILE A 95 8.15 -16.07 1.41
C ILE A 95 7.90 -16.21 2.90
N LEU A 96 7.29 -15.21 3.55
CA LEU A 96 7.01 -15.25 4.99
C LEU A 96 6.00 -16.33 5.36
N LEU A 97 4.95 -16.55 4.54
CA LEU A 97 3.99 -17.63 4.73
C LEU A 97 4.65 -19.00 4.64
N LEU A 98 5.57 -19.19 3.69
CA LEU A 98 6.34 -20.44 3.56
C LEU A 98 7.30 -20.66 4.73
N LEU A 99 8.04 -19.61 5.14
CA LEU A 99 8.93 -19.68 6.31
C LEU A 99 8.16 -19.94 7.61
N GLY A 100 6.94 -19.41 7.72
CA GLY A 100 6.05 -19.63 8.84
C GLY A 100 5.22 -20.90 8.74
N ALA A 101 5.40 -21.78 7.74
CA ALA A 101 4.51 -22.93 7.54
C ALA A 101 4.63 -23.98 8.67
N ALA A 102 5.81 -24.10 9.27
CA ALA A 102 6.02 -24.99 10.41
C ALA A 102 5.63 -24.30 11.74
N PRO A 103 5.05 -25.04 12.71
CA PRO A 103 4.85 -24.54 14.06
C PRO A 103 6.19 -24.16 14.72
N GLY A 104 6.22 -23.03 15.40
CA GLY A 104 7.41 -22.53 16.07
C GLY A 104 7.15 -21.17 16.74
N LEU A 105 8.17 -20.66 17.44
CA LEU A 105 8.08 -19.42 18.23
C LEU A 105 7.53 -18.23 17.44
N PHE A 106 7.94 -18.10 16.17
CA PHE A 106 7.55 -16.98 15.30
C PHE A 106 6.42 -17.31 14.33
N HIS A 107 5.80 -18.48 14.42
CA HIS A 107 4.79 -18.95 13.46
C HIS A 107 3.67 -17.92 13.25
N GLY A 108 3.03 -17.44 14.32
CA GLY A 108 1.94 -16.47 14.23
C GLY A 108 2.37 -15.12 13.66
N LEU A 109 3.60 -14.68 13.97
CA LEU A 109 4.15 -13.43 13.45
C LEU A 109 4.42 -13.52 11.95
N LEU A 110 5.06 -14.61 11.50
CA LEU A 110 5.38 -14.84 10.08
C LEU A 110 4.12 -15.04 9.26
N GLN A 111 3.15 -15.83 9.75
CA GLN A 111 1.86 -16.00 9.09
C GLN A 111 1.06 -14.69 9.03
N GLY A 112 1.06 -13.91 10.12
CA GLY A 112 0.38 -12.62 10.18
C GLY A 112 0.96 -11.58 9.21
N ILE A 113 2.27 -11.35 9.24
CA ILE A 113 2.93 -10.40 8.32
C ILE A 113 2.85 -10.91 6.88
N GLY A 114 3.04 -12.22 6.68
CA GLY A 114 2.95 -12.85 5.37
C GLY A 114 1.58 -12.68 4.73
N GLY A 115 0.52 -13.01 5.48
CA GLY A 115 -0.87 -12.82 5.06
C GLY A 115 -1.21 -11.35 4.82
N LEU A 116 -0.75 -10.44 5.69
CA LEU A 116 -0.94 -9.00 5.51
C LEU A 116 -0.30 -8.50 4.20
N ASN A 117 0.93 -8.92 3.88
CA ASN A 117 1.60 -8.50 2.65
C ASN A 117 0.93 -9.04 1.39
N VAL A 118 0.48 -10.30 1.40
CA VAL A 118 -0.34 -10.83 0.29
C VAL A 118 -1.64 -10.04 0.14
N ALA A 119 -2.32 -9.74 1.25
CA ALA A 119 -3.56 -8.96 1.24
C ALA A 119 -3.35 -7.53 0.71
N ILE A 120 -2.30 -6.83 1.15
CA ILE A 120 -1.92 -5.49 0.65
C ILE A 120 -1.65 -5.55 -0.85
N GLY A 121 -0.91 -6.54 -1.32
CA GLY A 121 -0.62 -6.70 -2.75
C GLY A 121 -1.89 -6.96 -3.57
N LEU A 122 -2.73 -7.92 -3.16
CA LEU A 122 -3.99 -8.22 -3.86
C LEU A 122 -4.95 -7.04 -3.87
N PHE A 123 -5.10 -6.35 -2.74
CA PHE A 123 -5.97 -5.19 -2.63
C PHE A 123 -5.50 -4.07 -3.56
N ASN A 124 -4.21 -3.80 -3.61
CA ASN A 124 -3.66 -2.78 -4.51
C ASN A 124 -3.73 -3.15 -5.99
N LEU A 125 -3.99 -4.41 -6.37
CA LEU A 125 -4.23 -4.79 -7.78
C LEU A 125 -5.66 -4.49 -8.26
N LEU A 126 -6.57 -4.10 -7.37
CA LEU A 126 -7.93 -3.75 -7.77
C LEU A 126 -7.91 -2.54 -8.74
N PRO A 127 -8.68 -2.57 -9.84
CA PRO A 127 -8.70 -1.50 -10.85
C PRO A 127 -9.57 -0.31 -10.40
N VAL A 128 -9.35 0.19 -9.19
CA VAL A 128 -10.11 1.28 -8.57
C VAL A 128 -9.14 2.38 -8.14
N PRO A 129 -9.30 3.65 -8.58
CA PRO A 129 -8.48 4.74 -8.06
C PRO A 129 -8.61 4.83 -6.54
N PRO A 130 -7.57 5.18 -5.78
CA PRO A 130 -6.21 5.52 -6.19
C PRO A 130 -5.24 4.33 -6.27
N LEU A 131 -5.74 3.09 -6.20
CA LEU A 131 -4.93 1.88 -6.05
C LEU A 131 -4.02 1.65 -7.26
N ASP A 132 -2.96 0.87 -7.06
CA ASP A 132 -1.95 0.65 -8.09
C ASP A 132 -2.47 -0.08 -9.32
N GLY A 133 -3.48 -0.94 -9.16
CA GLY A 133 -4.16 -1.63 -10.25
C GLY A 133 -4.81 -0.64 -11.20
N TRP A 134 -5.41 0.43 -10.68
CA TRP A 134 -5.89 1.55 -11.49
C TRP A 134 -4.75 2.26 -12.20
N ARG A 135 -3.69 2.64 -11.47
CA ARG A 135 -2.51 3.31 -12.05
C ARG A 135 -1.83 2.45 -13.12
N ALA A 136 -1.91 1.13 -13.00
CA ALA A 136 -1.35 0.20 -13.94
C ALA A 136 -2.10 0.20 -15.28
N ILE A 137 -3.43 0.30 -15.24
CA ILE A 137 -4.27 0.28 -16.45
C ILE A 137 -4.52 1.68 -17.01
N GLU A 138 -4.37 2.74 -16.22
CA GLU A 138 -4.65 4.13 -16.61
C GLU A 138 -4.00 4.52 -17.96
N PRO A 139 -2.69 4.24 -18.21
CA PRO A 139 -2.08 4.54 -19.50
C PRO A 139 -2.73 3.81 -20.67
N LEU A 140 -3.28 2.61 -20.45
CA LEU A 140 -3.95 1.80 -21.47
C LEU A 140 -5.36 2.33 -21.75
N VAL A 141 -6.09 2.75 -20.72
CA VAL A 141 -7.44 3.32 -20.85
C VAL A 141 -7.38 4.67 -21.57
N PHE A 142 -6.43 5.52 -21.20
CA PHE A 142 -6.33 6.89 -21.74
C PHE A 142 -5.37 7.04 -22.91
N CYS A 143 -4.82 5.95 -23.47
CA CYS A 143 -3.95 6.02 -24.65
C CYS A 143 -4.66 6.66 -25.86
N ARG A 144 -5.98 6.47 -25.99
CA ARG A 144 -6.80 7.04 -27.08
C ARG A 144 -7.72 8.18 -26.65
N LEU A 145 -8.01 8.32 -25.35
CA LEU A 145 -8.99 9.28 -24.83
C LEU A 145 -8.36 10.61 -24.38
N GLY A 146 -7.03 10.67 -24.29
CA GLY A 146 -6.31 11.79 -23.69
C GLY A 146 -6.29 11.68 -22.17
N LYS A 147 -5.17 12.08 -21.54
CA LYS A 147 -5.00 11.94 -20.08
C LYS A 147 -6.05 12.78 -19.33
N PRO A 148 -6.62 12.27 -18.22
CA PRO A 148 -7.53 13.05 -17.39
C PRO A 148 -6.80 14.27 -16.83
N ASN A 149 -7.48 15.42 -16.81
CA ASN A 149 -6.94 16.63 -16.21
C ASN A 149 -6.81 16.47 -14.67
N GLN A 150 -6.11 17.40 -14.02
CA GLN A 150 -5.86 17.31 -12.58
C GLN A 150 -7.15 17.25 -11.75
N GLN A 151 -8.20 17.98 -12.13
CA GLN A 151 -9.49 17.96 -11.43
C GLN A 151 -10.19 16.61 -11.55
N GLN A 152 -10.17 16.00 -12.74
CA GLN A 152 -10.70 14.67 -13.00
C GLN A 152 -9.94 13.62 -12.20
N GLN A 153 -8.61 13.69 -12.15
CA GLN A 153 -7.81 12.78 -11.32
C GLN A 153 -8.19 12.90 -9.84
N ILE A 154 -8.25 14.12 -9.30
CA ILE A 154 -8.66 14.36 -7.91
C ILE A 154 -10.07 13.81 -7.64
N PHE A 155 -11.02 14.04 -8.56
CA PHE A 155 -12.36 13.52 -8.45
C PHE A 155 -12.38 11.98 -8.42
N MET A 156 -11.67 11.34 -9.34
CA MET A 156 -11.55 9.88 -9.42
C MET A 156 -10.95 9.29 -8.15
N HIS A 157 -9.89 9.90 -7.61
CA HIS A 157 -9.28 9.46 -6.34
C HIS A 157 -10.26 9.58 -5.17
N LYS A 158 -10.97 10.71 -5.05
CA LYS A 158 -11.97 10.92 -3.99
C LYS A 158 -13.15 9.95 -4.10
N ALA A 159 -13.69 9.77 -5.31
CA ALA A 159 -14.78 8.86 -5.58
C ALA A 159 -14.38 7.41 -5.26
N GLY A 160 -13.17 7.01 -5.65
CA GLY A 160 -12.65 5.68 -5.36
C GLY A 160 -12.45 5.42 -3.86
N PHE A 161 -11.87 6.37 -3.11
CA PHE A 161 -11.82 6.27 -1.64
C PHE A 161 -13.20 6.14 -1.00
N ALA A 162 -14.18 6.95 -1.45
CA ALA A 162 -15.54 6.87 -0.95
C ALA A 162 -16.19 5.50 -1.24
N PHE A 163 -15.97 4.97 -2.45
CA PHE A 163 -16.46 3.65 -2.85
C PHE A 163 -15.86 2.52 -2.00
N LEU A 164 -14.54 2.51 -1.79
CA LEU A 164 -13.86 1.51 -0.98
C LEU A 164 -14.35 1.55 0.48
N GLY A 165 -14.48 2.76 1.05
CA GLY A 165 -14.99 2.95 2.40
C GLY A 165 -16.44 2.46 2.55
N ALA A 166 -17.32 2.86 1.64
CA ALA A 166 -18.73 2.44 1.64
C ALA A 166 -18.88 0.92 1.50
N SER A 167 -18.09 0.31 0.61
CA SER A 167 -18.09 -1.15 0.40
C SER A 167 -17.69 -1.90 1.67
N GLY A 168 -16.68 -1.41 2.40
CA GLY A 168 -16.26 -1.98 3.68
C GLY A 168 -17.35 -1.88 4.75
N ILE A 169 -17.98 -0.70 4.89
CA ILE A 169 -19.09 -0.50 5.84
C ILE A 169 -20.27 -1.42 5.52
N ILE A 170 -20.65 -1.52 4.24
CA ILE A 170 -21.74 -2.40 3.81
C ILE A 170 -21.38 -3.86 4.11
N TYR A 171 -20.17 -4.31 3.79
CA TYR A 171 -19.73 -5.66 4.11
C TYR A 171 -19.83 -5.97 5.60
N LEU A 172 -19.38 -5.04 6.46
CA LEU A 172 -19.50 -5.19 7.92
C LEU A 172 -20.95 -5.19 8.38
N ALA A 173 -21.82 -4.34 7.80
CA ALA A 173 -23.23 -4.30 8.13
C ALA A 173 -23.94 -5.61 7.75
N LEU A 174 -23.61 -6.20 6.59
CA LEU A 174 -24.14 -7.50 6.15
C LEU A 174 -23.63 -8.67 7.02
N ARG A 175 -22.39 -8.56 7.55
CA ARG A 175 -21.81 -9.52 8.51
C ARG A 175 -22.32 -9.33 9.94
N GLY A 176 -22.85 -8.17 10.28
CA GLY A 176 -23.28 -7.74 11.63
C GLY A 176 -24.79 -7.85 11.90
N ILE A 177 -25.53 -8.60 11.08
CA ILE A 177 -26.90 -9.08 11.37
C ILE A 177 -26.87 -10.61 11.46
N GLY A 178 -26.12 -11.13 12.45
CA GLY A 178 -25.98 -12.56 12.73
C GLY A 178 -25.41 -12.80 14.12
#